data_AF-A0A967T0N5-F1
#
_entry.id   AF-A0A967T0N5-F1
#
_cell.length_a   1.000
_cell.length_b   1.000
_cell.length_c   1.000
_cell.angle_alpha   90.00
_cell.angle_beta   90.00
_cell.angle_gamma   90.00
#
_symmetry.space_group_name_H-M   'P 1'
#
loop_
_entity.id
_entity.type
_entity.pdbx_description
1 polymer ?
#
loop_
_entity_poly.entity_id
_entity_poly.type
_entity_poly.pdbx_seq_one_letter_code
_entity_poly.pdbx_strand_id
1 'polypeptide(L)'
;IMMLAGLQSIPRYFIEAAKIDGANTWKIFWKITFPHLMPWILIFIIRDLVFSLEQSLIPTYTITYGGPYYSTTLMPLLIYELAFDF
;
A
#
# COMPACT_ATOMS: atom_id res chain seq x y z
N ILE A 1 -6.15 10.23 0.82
CA ILE A 1 -5.97 11.29 1.84
C ILE A 1 -4.60 11.21 2.52
N MET A 2 -4.14 10.02 2.94
CA MET A 2 -2.93 9.89 3.74
C MET A 2 -1.61 10.25 3.01
N MET A 3 -1.42 9.82 1.74
CA MET A 3 -0.25 10.26 0.96
C MET A 3 -0.22 11.78 0.72
N LEU A 4 -1.39 12.40 0.56
CA LEU A 4 -1.50 13.85 0.42
C LEU A 4 -1.15 14.56 1.74
N ALA A 5 -1.56 14.02 2.89
CA ALA A 5 -1.13 14.51 4.19
C ALA A 5 0.39 14.38 4.39
N GLY A 6 0.97 13.25 3.95
CA GLY A 6 2.42 13.05 3.92
C GLY A 6 3.13 14.12 3.08
N LEU A 7 2.61 14.43 1.88
CA LEU A 7 3.15 15.50 1.03
C LEU A 7 3.00 16.89 1.66
N GLN A 8 1.88 17.17 2.32
CA GLN A 8 1.64 18.45 3.01
C GLN A 8 2.54 18.65 4.23
N SER A 9 3.04 17.56 4.83
CA SER A 9 3.96 17.62 5.97
C SER A 9 5.37 18.10 5.59
N ILE A 10 5.73 18.04 4.30
CA ILE A 10 7.06 18.45 3.82
C ILE A 10 7.14 19.99 3.83
N PRO A 11 8.06 20.58 4.61
CA PRO A 11 8.22 22.03 4.62
C PRO A 11 8.63 22.57 3.23
N ARG A 12 7.95 23.62 2.76
CA ARG A 12 8.19 24.19 1.42
C ARG A 12 9.62 24.73 1.23
N TYR A 13 10.27 25.17 2.31
CA TYR A 13 11.62 25.74 2.24
C TYR A 13 12.66 24.77 1.68
N PHE A 14 12.50 23.45 1.88
CA PHE A 14 13.41 22.46 1.29
C PHE A 14 13.36 22.47 -0.25
N ILE A 15 12.16 22.65 -0.81
CA ILE A 15 11.94 22.69 -2.26
C ILE A 15 12.47 24.01 -2.82
N GLU A 16 12.25 25.12 -2.11
CA GLU A 16 12.74 26.45 -2.52
C GLU A 16 14.26 26.52 -2.49
N ALA A 17 14.92 26.02 -1.42
CA ALA A 17 16.37 25.93 -1.34
C ALA A 17 16.95 25.07 -2.46
N ALA A 18 16.36 23.89 -2.73
CA ALA A 18 16.81 23.03 -3.81
C ALA A 18 16.70 23.68 -5.20
N LYS A 19 15.67 24.53 -5.43
CA LYS A 19 15.55 25.29 -6.68
C LYS A 19 16.64 26.37 -6.79
N ILE A 20 16.99 27.04 -5.70
CA ILE A 20 18.11 28.00 -5.65
C ILE A 20 19.43 27.28 -5.96
N ASP A 21 19.62 26.07 -5.45
CA ASP A 21 20.78 25.20 -5.73
C ASP A 21 20.78 24.59 -7.15
N GLY A 22 19.84 24.97 -8.03
CA GLY A 22 19.75 24.49 -9.40
C GLY A 22 19.28 23.03 -9.55
N ALA A 23 18.64 22.45 -8.52
CA ALA A 23 18.09 21.11 -8.62
C ALA A 23 16.86 21.07 -9.56
N ASN A 24 16.87 20.14 -10.50
CA ASN A 24 15.70 19.86 -11.33
C ASN A 24 14.62 19.08 -10.54
N THR A 25 13.41 19.03 -11.09
CA THR A 25 12.25 18.37 -10.44
C THR A 25 12.50 16.90 -10.10
N TRP A 26 13.27 16.18 -10.94
CA TRP A 26 13.62 14.78 -10.68
C TRP A 26 14.52 14.62 -9.46
N LYS A 27 15.53 15.49 -9.31
CA LYS A 27 16.42 15.52 -8.15
C LYS A 27 15.65 15.89 -6.88
N ILE A 28 14.74 16.86 -6.95
CA ILE A 28 13.85 17.23 -5.84
C ILE A 28 12.99 16.03 -5.41
N PHE A 29 12.38 15.32 -6.37
CA PHE A 29 11.55 14.16 -6.06
C PHE A 29 12.34 13.06 -5.33
N TRP A 30 13.47 12.62 -5.89
CA TRP A 30 14.22 11.49 -5.31
C TRP A 30 15.02 11.83 -4.06
N LYS A 31 15.45 13.09 -3.89
CA LYS A 31 16.30 13.50 -2.77
C LYS A 31 15.52 14.14 -1.62
N ILE A 32 14.33 14.68 -1.89
CA ILE A 32 13.54 15.40 -0.89
C ILE A 32 12.20 14.70 -0.71
N THR A 33 11.37 14.64 -1.74
CA THR A 33 9.98 14.16 -1.61
C THR A 33 9.90 12.69 -1.22
N PHE A 34 10.59 11.81 -1.96
CA PHE A 34 10.53 10.36 -1.75
C PHE A 34 11.09 9.93 -0.39
N PRO A 35 12.27 10.42 0.06
CA PRO A 35 12.77 10.11 1.39
C PRO A 35 11.86 10.59 2.52
N HIS A 36 11.24 11.77 2.39
CA HIS A 36 10.30 12.29 3.40
C HIS A 36 9.00 11.48 3.46
N LEU A 37 8.55 10.93 2.33
CA LEU A 37 7.38 10.05 2.29
C LEU A 37 7.67 8.61 2.71
N MET A 38 8.94 8.18 2.74
CA MET A 38 9.33 6.80 3.01
C MET A 38 8.69 6.22 4.29
N PRO A 39 8.67 6.92 5.45
CA PRO A 39 8.05 6.38 6.66
C PRO A 39 6.56 6.08 6.47
N TRP A 40 5.84 6.95 5.74
CA TRP A 40 4.43 6.76 5.44
C TRP A 40 4.21 5.60 4.47
N ILE A 41 5.05 5.50 3.43
CA ILE A 41 4.99 4.42 2.45
C ILE A 41 5.17 3.05 3.13
N LEU A 42 6.13 2.94 4.06
CA LEU A 42 6.37 1.69 4.79
C LEU A 42 5.16 1.26 5.61
N ILE A 43 4.54 2.20 6.33
CA ILE A 43 3.33 1.93 7.10
C ILE A 43 2.20 1.46 6.18
N PHE A 44 2.02 2.10 5.01
CA PHE A 44 0.98 1.68 4.06
C PHE A 44 1.25 0.30 3.48
N ILE A 45 2.48 -0.01 3.09
CA ILE A 45 2.82 -1.31 2.53
C ILE A 45 2.48 -2.41 3.54
N ILE A 46 2.87 -2.25 4.79
CA ILE A 46 2.60 -3.25 5.84
C ILE A 46 1.10 -3.36 6.08
N ARG A 47 0.41 -2.22 6.25
CA ARG A 47 -1.03 -2.17 6.50
C ARG A 47 -1.81 -2.79 5.35
N ASP A 48 -1.49 -2.45 4.11
CA ASP A 48 -2.20 -2.93 2.92
C ASP A 48 -1.91 -4.40 2.65
N LEU A 49 -0.70 -4.87 2.96
CA LEU A 49 -0.38 -6.30 2.92
C LEU A 49 -1.29 -7.08 3.86
N VAL A 50 -1.35 -6.70 5.14
CA VAL A 50 -2.22 -7.37 6.13
C VAL A 50 -3.68 -7.27 5.72
N PHE A 51 -4.13 -6.07 5.34
CA PHE A 51 -5.52 -5.83 4.95
C PHE A 51 -5.93 -6.64 3.72
N SER A 52 -5.05 -6.78 2.72
CA SER A 52 -5.34 -7.55 1.51
C SER A 52 -5.52 -9.04 1.78
N LEU A 53 -4.75 -9.59 2.74
CA LEU A 53 -4.87 -10.99 3.15
C LEU A 53 -6.12 -11.24 3.99
N GLU A 54 -6.48 -10.34 4.90
CA GLU A 54 -7.69 -10.48 5.71
C GLU A 54 -8.97 -10.32 4.87
N GLN A 55 -8.98 -9.36 3.94
CA GLN A 55 -10.14 -9.05 3.10
C GLN A 55 -10.24 -9.92 1.84
N SER A 56 -9.39 -10.95 1.72
CA SER A 56 -9.31 -11.77 0.52
C SER A 56 -10.52 -12.68 0.33
N LEU A 57 -11.36 -12.90 1.36
CA LEU A 57 -12.50 -13.82 1.32
C LEU A 57 -13.46 -13.52 0.16
N ILE A 58 -13.90 -12.26 0.05
CA ILE A 58 -14.90 -11.86 -0.94
C ILE A 58 -14.42 -12.13 -2.37
N PRO A 59 -13.23 -11.66 -2.82
CA PRO A 59 -12.79 -11.93 -4.19
C PRO A 59 -12.52 -13.41 -4.44
N THR A 60 -11.93 -14.15 -3.49
CA THR A 60 -11.67 -15.59 -3.70
C THR A 60 -12.94 -16.41 -3.70
N TYR A 61 -13.96 -16.02 -2.94
CA TYR A 61 -15.26 -16.70 -2.92
C TYR A 61 -16.09 -16.36 -4.16
N THR A 62 -16.14 -15.10 -4.58
CA THR A 62 -17.06 -14.67 -5.66
C THR A 62 -16.51 -14.89 -7.07
N ILE A 63 -15.19 -14.76 -7.25
CA ILE A 63 -14.57 -14.79 -8.59
C ILE A 63 -13.99 -16.16 -8.87
N THR A 64 -13.20 -16.70 -7.95
CA THR A 64 -12.41 -17.92 -8.22
C THR A 64 -12.95 -19.17 -7.53
N TYR A 65 -13.81 -19.02 -6.51
CA TYR A 65 -14.24 -20.09 -5.62
C TYR A 65 -13.05 -20.97 -5.14
N GLY A 66 -11.91 -20.32 -4.85
CA GLY A 66 -10.68 -21.00 -4.43
C GLY A 66 -9.91 -21.73 -5.54
N GLY A 67 -10.42 -21.81 -6.78
CA GLY A 67 -9.82 -22.58 -7.86
C GLY A 67 -8.72 -21.87 -8.69
N PRO A 68 -8.15 -22.58 -9.69
CA PRO A 68 -8.28 -24.02 -9.97
C PRO A 68 -7.56 -24.88 -8.91
N TYR A 69 -8.13 -26.04 -8.55
CA TYR A 69 -7.56 -27.00 -7.57
C TYR A 69 -6.99 -26.33 -6.30
N TYR A 70 -7.79 -25.48 -5.65
CA TYR A 70 -7.42 -24.74 -4.43
C TYR A 70 -6.28 -23.71 -4.57
N SER A 71 -5.80 -23.42 -5.78
CA SER A 71 -4.66 -22.50 -5.99
C SER A 71 -4.90 -21.04 -5.55
N THR A 72 -6.16 -20.62 -5.41
CA THR A 72 -6.51 -19.29 -4.87
C THR A 72 -7.21 -19.38 -3.51
N THR A 73 -7.15 -20.55 -2.86
CA THR A 73 -7.74 -20.75 -1.54
C THR A 73 -6.83 -20.15 -0.48
N LEU A 74 -7.26 -19.01 0.07
CA LEU A 74 -6.59 -18.32 1.16
C LEU A 74 -7.25 -18.67 2.49
N MET A 75 -6.57 -18.38 3.61
CA MET A 75 -7.06 -18.75 4.95
C MET A 75 -8.51 -18.33 5.23
N PRO A 76 -8.97 -17.11 4.87
CA PRO A 76 -10.36 -16.73 5.10
C PRO A 76 -11.37 -17.65 4.40
N LEU A 77 -11.09 -18.05 3.16
CA LEU A 77 -11.97 -18.95 2.40
C LEU A 77 -11.96 -20.36 2.99
N LEU A 78 -10.77 -20.87 3.36
CA LEU A 78 -10.65 -22.18 3.99
C LEU A 78 -11.40 -22.24 5.33
N ILE A 79 -11.30 -21.20 6.16
CA ILE A 79 -12.04 -21.10 7.43
C ILE A 79 -13.55 -21.07 7.17
N TYR A 80 -13.99 -20.34 6.14
CA TYR A 80 -15.41 -20.26 5.77
C TYR A 80 -15.96 -21.64 5.35
N GLU A 81 -15.27 -22.35 4.47
CA GLU A 81 -15.65 -23.71 4.05
C GLU A 81 -15.72 -24.67 5.25
N LEU A 82 -14.71 -24.66 6.13
CA LEU A 82 -14.70 -25.52 7.32
C LEU A 82 -15.76 -25.15 8.36
N ALA A 83 -16.24 -23.91 8.41
CA ALA A 83 -17.19 -23.46 9.41
C ALA A 83 -18.66 -23.65 8.99
N PHE A 84 -18.95 -23.64 7.68
CA PHE A 84 -20.32 -23.59 7.15
C PHE A 84 -20.68 -24.73 6.20
N ASP A 85 -19.72 -25.48 5.68
CA ASP A 85 -19.96 -26.61 4.76
C ASP A 85 -20.08 -27.97 5.50
N PHE A 86 -20.28 -27.92 6.83
CA PHE A 86 -20.67 -29.05 7.69
C PHE A 86 -22.11 -28.91 8.20
#